data_AF-A0A8D8Z2M2-F1
#
_entry.id   AF-A0A8D8Z2M2-F1
#
_cell.length_a   1.000
_cell.length_b   1.000
_cell.length_c   1.000
_cell.angle_alpha   90.00
_cell.angle_beta   90.00
_cell.angle_gamma   90.00
#
_symmetry.space_group_name_H-M   'P 1'
#
loop_
_entity.id
_entity.type
_entity.pdbx_description
1 polymer ?
#
loop_
_entity_poly.entity_id
_entity_poly.type
_entity_poly.pdbx_seq_one_letter_code
_entity_poly.pdbx_strand_id
1 'polypeptide(L)'
;MKDFMSSKSVDVMVITALDQIAWLLNLRGKDNPFSPLFKAYFIISTSLCVLYLPKNKITPVLRNYLGDIVIKPYDLVWTDLPEFVRTGKCLYLPEEANFLLYAWVPPLKLLTGPSPVKDLKAYKNSAEAKGMRNSQIKDALVWVRLVHRIEKGVSSSFDVEVLQLKR
;
A
#
# COMPACT_ATOMS: atom_id res chain seq x y z
N MET A 1 -7.68 -10.19 -8.68
CA MET A 1 -6.96 -10.94 -7.62
C MET A 1 -7.37 -12.40 -7.57
N LYS A 2 -8.66 -12.71 -7.37
CA LYS A 2 -9.15 -14.11 -7.41
C LYS A 2 -8.81 -14.81 -8.73
N ASP A 3 -9.00 -14.15 -9.87
CA ASP A 3 -8.65 -14.72 -11.19
C ASP A 3 -7.15 -15.05 -11.32
N PHE A 4 -6.27 -14.20 -10.79
CA PHE A 4 -4.84 -14.46 -10.75
C PHE A 4 -4.54 -15.69 -9.90
N MET A 5 -5.13 -15.77 -8.70
CA MET A 5 -4.97 -16.93 -7.82
C MET A 5 -5.48 -18.22 -8.48
N SER A 6 -6.65 -18.19 -9.13
CA SER A 6 -7.23 -19.33 -9.84
C SER A 6 -6.36 -19.78 -11.02
N SER A 7 -5.86 -18.85 -11.84
CA SER A 7 -5.00 -19.19 -13.00
C SER A 7 -3.64 -19.78 -12.63
N LYS A 8 -3.15 -19.48 -11.42
CA LYS A 8 -1.88 -20.00 -10.90
C LYS A 8 -2.05 -21.13 -9.88
N SER A 9 -3.28 -21.58 -9.64
CA SER A 9 -3.60 -22.58 -8.61
C SER A 9 -3.05 -22.22 -7.23
N VAL A 10 -3.16 -20.95 -6.85
CA VAL A 10 -2.74 -20.39 -5.56
C VAL A 10 -3.93 -20.36 -4.61
N ASP A 11 -3.76 -20.92 -3.41
CA ASP A 11 -4.82 -20.95 -2.38
C ASP A 11 -4.76 -19.72 -1.46
N VAL A 12 -3.55 -19.24 -1.17
CA VAL A 12 -3.31 -18.10 -0.28
C VAL A 12 -2.27 -17.20 -0.91
N MET A 13 -2.53 -15.90 -0.92
CA MET A 13 -1.61 -14.88 -1.37
C MET A 13 -1.34 -13.89 -0.24
N VAL A 14 -0.07 -13.59 0.00
CA VAL A 14 0.35 -12.56 0.97
C VAL A 14 0.77 -11.32 0.20
N ILE A 15 0.31 -10.15 0.64
CA ILE A 15 0.71 -8.85 0.11
C ILE A 15 1.40 -8.08 1.23
N THR A 16 2.64 -7.67 0.96
CA THR A 16 3.52 -7.00 1.91
C THR A 16 3.79 -5.53 1.55
N ALA A 17 3.73 -5.20 0.26
CA ALA A 17 3.96 -3.84 -0.22
C ALA A 17 2.82 -2.90 0.18
N LEU A 18 3.13 -1.89 1.01
CA LEU A 18 2.13 -1.03 1.64
C LEU A 18 1.31 -0.22 0.63
N ASP A 19 1.95 0.21 -0.45
CA ASP A 19 1.33 0.90 -1.58
C ASP A 19 0.34 0.01 -2.34
N GLN A 20 0.61 -1.29 -2.44
CA GLN A 20 -0.31 -2.25 -3.05
C GLN A 20 -1.52 -2.51 -2.16
N ILE A 21 -1.32 -2.65 -0.85
CA ILE A 21 -2.41 -2.78 0.13
C ILE A 21 -3.29 -1.52 0.11
N ALA A 22 -2.67 -0.35 0.14
CA ALA A 22 -3.36 0.94 0.08
C ALA A 22 -4.17 1.13 -1.21
N TRP A 23 -3.64 0.69 -2.36
CA TRP A 23 -4.34 0.77 -3.65
C TRP A 23 -5.52 -0.22 -3.72
N LEU A 24 -5.31 -1.48 -3.36
CA LEU A 24 -6.36 -2.51 -3.39
C LEU A 24 -7.56 -2.18 -2.50
N LEU A 25 -7.30 -1.62 -1.31
CA LEU A 25 -8.35 -1.34 -0.33
C LEU A 25 -8.87 0.10 -0.41
N ASN A 26 -8.30 0.94 -1.30
CA ASN A 26 -8.56 2.37 -1.34
C ASN A 26 -8.39 3.07 0.02
N LEU A 27 -7.37 2.67 0.78
CA LEU A 27 -7.05 3.23 2.09
C LEU A 27 -5.79 4.08 2.03
N ARG A 28 -5.67 5.08 2.91
CA ARG A 28 -4.47 5.93 3.04
C ARG A 28 -4.10 6.10 4.50
N GLY A 29 -2.79 6.22 4.74
CA GLY A 29 -2.20 6.33 6.08
C GLY A 29 -1.30 7.55 6.23
N LYS A 30 -0.74 7.71 7.42
CA LYS A 30 0.18 8.80 7.76
C LYS A 30 1.46 8.28 8.45
N ASP A 31 1.81 7.01 8.22
CA ASP A 31 2.94 6.38 8.93
C ASP A 31 4.29 6.85 8.37
N ASN A 32 4.30 7.26 7.09
CA ASN A 32 5.48 7.84 6.44
C ASN A 32 5.24 9.34 6.14
N PRO A 33 6.20 10.23 6.42
CA PRO A 33 6.04 11.67 6.18
C PRO A 33 5.79 12.04 4.70
N PHE A 34 6.34 11.25 3.77
CA PHE A 34 6.33 11.57 2.33
C PHE A 34 5.45 10.64 1.51
N SER A 35 4.75 9.70 2.14
CA SER A 35 3.89 8.76 1.42
C SER A 35 2.66 8.45 2.26
N PRO A 36 1.44 8.52 1.69
CA PRO A 36 0.21 8.33 2.44
C PRO A 36 -0.07 6.83 2.68
N LEU A 37 0.89 6.13 3.26
CA LEU A 37 0.90 4.68 3.49
C LEU A 37 0.79 4.37 4.98
N PHE A 38 0.42 3.14 5.29
CA PHE A 38 0.26 2.62 6.64
C PHE A 38 0.87 1.23 6.73
N LYS A 39 1.46 0.91 7.88
CA LYS A 39 2.03 -0.41 8.16
C LYS A 39 0.93 -1.47 8.16
N ALA A 40 1.05 -2.47 7.31
CA ALA A 40 0.05 -3.53 7.15
C ALA A 40 0.63 -4.81 6.55
N TYR A 41 -0.06 -5.92 6.80
CA TYR A 41 -0.04 -7.10 5.93
C TYR A 41 -1.45 -7.37 5.44
N PHE A 42 -1.57 -7.94 4.24
CA PHE A 42 -2.87 -8.39 3.73
C PHE A 42 -2.73 -9.81 3.20
N ILE A 43 -3.53 -10.73 3.77
CA ILE A 43 -3.58 -12.12 3.34
C ILE A 43 -4.92 -12.36 2.66
N ILE A 44 -4.88 -12.89 1.45
CA ILE A 44 -6.05 -13.22 0.64
C ILE A 44 -6.04 -14.74 0.45
N SER A 45 -7.06 -15.42 0.93
CA SER A 45 -7.34 -16.82 0.58
C SER A 45 -8.55 -16.91 -0.34
N THR A 46 -8.83 -18.13 -0.83
CA THR A 46 -10.03 -18.41 -1.63
C THR A 46 -11.35 -18.08 -0.91
N SER A 47 -11.37 -18.19 0.42
CA SER A 47 -12.57 -18.00 1.26
C SER A 47 -12.56 -16.74 2.11
N LEU A 48 -11.38 -16.19 2.45
CA LEU A 48 -11.26 -15.14 3.46
C LEU A 48 -10.18 -14.12 3.07
N CYS A 49 -10.43 -12.85 3.40
CA CYS A 49 -9.43 -11.79 3.32
C CYS A 49 -9.15 -11.24 4.72
N VAL A 50 -7.88 -11.18 5.11
CA VAL A 50 -7.47 -10.70 6.44
C VAL A 50 -6.47 -9.55 6.31
N LEU A 51 -6.86 -8.39 6.83
CA LEU A 51 -6.02 -7.20 6.92
C LEU A 51 -5.46 -7.06 8.34
N TYR A 52 -4.13 -7.01 8.45
CA TYR A 52 -3.41 -6.86 9.70
C TYR A 52 -2.91 -5.43 9.87
N LEU A 53 -3.34 -4.74 10.93
CA LEU A 53 -3.04 -3.32 11.19
C LEU A 53 -2.61 -3.08 12.65
N PRO A 54 -1.79 -2.04 12.92
CA PRO A 54 -1.57 -1.56 14.28
C PRO A 54 -2.90 -1.34 15.02
N LYS A 55 -3.00 -1.81 16.27
CA LYS A 55 -4.26 -1.82 17.04
C LYS A 55 -4.94 -0.45 17.11
N ASN A 56 -4.15 0.61 17.27
CA ASN A 56 -4.60 2.00 17.34
C ASN A 56 -5.21 2.53 16.03
N LYS A 57 -5.07 1.83 14.90
CA LYS A 57 -5.65 2.19 13.60
C LYS A 57 -6.97 1.48 13.30
N ILE A 58 -7.35 0.50 14.11
CA ILE A 58 -8.56 -0.30 13.89
C ILE A 58 -9.74 0.46 14.50
N THR A 59 -10.50 1.16 13.66
CA THR A 59 -11.66 1.94 14.09
C THR A 59 -12.98 1.27 13.65
N PRO A 60 -14.11 1.57 14.32
CA PRO A 60 -15.42 1.10 13.87
C PRO A 60 -15.75 1.54 12.45
N VAL A 61 -15.36 2.77 12.09
CA VAL A 61 -15.53 3.32 10.73
C VAL A 61 -14.80 2.47 9.70
N LEU A 62 -13.55 2.07 9.99
CA LEU A 62 -12.77 1.22 9.09
C LEU A 62 -13.39 -0.17 8.94
N ARG A 63 -13.88 -0.77 10.03
CA ARG A 63 -14.60 -2.05 9.97
C ARG A 63 -15.84 -1.97 9.09
N ASN A 64 -16.62 -0.91 9.24
CA ASN A 64 -17.83 -0.71 8.42
C ASN A 64 -17.49 -0.51 6.94
N TYR A 65 -16.43 0.25 6.63
CA TYR A 65 -16.01 0.49 5.24
C TYR A 65 -15.51 -0.77 4.53
N LEU A 66 -14.77 -1.63 5.24
CA LEU A 66 -14.14 -2.81 4.64
C LEU A 66 -15.08 -4.04 4.55
N GLY A 67 -16.24 -4.01 5.19
CA GLY A 67 -17.25 -5.06 5.11
C GLY A 67 -16.70 -6.43 5.53
N ASP A 68 -16.65 -7.36 4.57
CA ASP A 68 -16.30 -8.77 4.79
C ASP A 68 -14.81 -9.01 5.08
N ILE A 69 -13.95 -8.00 4.91
CA ILE A 69 -12.52 -8.14 5.21
C ILE A 69 -12.33 -8.15 6.72
N VAL A 70 -11.75 -9.25 7.22
CA VAL A 70 -11.46 -9.39 8.65
C VAL A 70 -10.25 -8.53 8.99
N ILE A 71 -10.41 -7.64 9.98
CA ILE A 71 -9.33 -6.78 10.47
C ILE A 71 -8.79 -7.32 11.80
N LYS A 72 -7.49 -7.62 11.83
CA LYS A 72 -6.77 -8.11 13.01
C LYS A 72 -5.59 -7.21 13.39
N PRO A 73 -5.12 -7.25 14.66
CA PRO A 73 -3.88 -6.61 15.06
C PRO A 73 -2.67 -7.08 14.24
N TYR A 74 -1.74 -6.15 13.96
CA TYR A 74 -0.58 -6.37 13.09
C TYR A 74 0.21 -7.63 13.44
N ASP A 75 0.48 -7.84 14.72
CA ASP A 75 1.35 -8.92 15.20
C ASP A 75 0.71 -10.31 15.10
N LEU A 76 -0.63 -10.38 14.95
CA LEU A 76 -1.32 -11.66 14.77
C LEU A 76 -1.08 -12.29 13.40
N VAL A 77 -0.41 -11.58 12.48
CA VAL A 77 0.01 -12.19 11.21
C VAL A 77 0.88 -13.42 11.47
N TRP A 78 1.73 -13.41 12.49
CA TRP A 78 2.64 -14.51 12.81
C TRP A 78 1.96 -15.68 13.50
N THR A 79 0.85 -15.43 14.21
CA THR A 79 0.04 -16.49 14.81
C THR A 79 -0.88 -17.15 13.78
N ASP A 80 -1.35 -16.38 12.80
CA ASP A 80 -2.32 -16.86 11.81
C ASP A 80 -1.64 -17.48 10.58
N LEU A 81 -0.45 -17.02 10.20
CA LEU A 81 0.28 -17.53 9.02
C LEU A 81 0.49 -19.05 9.03
N PRO A 82 0.85 -19.71 10.16
CA PRO A 82 0.98 -21.17 10.22
C PRO A 82 -0.31 -21.90 9.84
N GLU A 83 -1.47 -21.35 10.18
CA GLU A 83 -2.76 -21.93 9.84
C GLU A 83 -3.03 -21.83 8.33
N PHE A 84 -2.73 -20.67 7.72
CA PHE A 84 -2.80 -20.53 6.26
C PHE A 84 -1.85 -21.49 5.53
N VAL A 85 -0.65 -21.72 6.07
CA VAL A 85 0.33 -22.69 5.55
C VAL A 85 -0.18 -24.12 5.68
N ARG A 86 -0.87 -24.44 6.77
CA ARG A 86 -1.45 -25.76 7.03
C ARG A 86 -2.58 -26.05 6.05
N THR A 87 -3.50 -25.11 5.86
CA THR A 87 -4.71 -25.29 5.04
C THR A 87 -4.46 -25.10 3.54
N GLY A 88 -3.55 -24.20 3.16
CA GLY A 88 -3.20 -23.94 1.77
C GLY A 88 -2.28 -25.03 1.20
N LYS A 89 -2.50 -25.41 -0.07
CA LYS A 89 -1.58 -26.28 -0.82
C LYS A 89 -0.49 -25.44 -1.48
N CYS A 90 -0.86 -24.28 -2.01
CA CYS A 90 0.03 -23.34 -2.67
C CYS A 90 -0.12 -21.93 -2.07
N LEU A 91 0.98 -21.36 -1.61
CA LEU A 91 1.07 -20.02 -1.05
C LEU A 91 1.92 -19.14 -1.96
N TYR A 92 1.38 -17.98 -2.31
CA TYR A 92 2.05 -16.99 -3.13
C TYR A 92 2.63 -15.87 -2.26
N LEU A 93 3.96 -15.77 -2.25
CA LEU A 93 4.69 -14.68 -1.61
C LEU A 93 5.33 -13.77 -2.66
N PRO A 94 5.36 -12.44 -2.44
CA PRO A 94 6.09 -11.52 -3.30
C PRO A 94 7.60 -11.71 -3.10
N GLU A 95 8.38 -11.53 -4.15
CA GLU A 95 9.86 -11.66 -4.13
C GLU A 95 10.52 -10.76 -3.08
N GLU A 96 9.94 -9.60 -2.82
CA GLU A 96 10.44 -8.62 -1.85
C GLU A 96 9.89 -8.85 -0.43
N ALA A 97 9.24 -10.00 -0.17
CA ALA A 97 8.81 -10.34 1.18
C ALA A 97 10.00 -10.46 2.15
N ASN A 98 9.75 -10.17 3.42
CA ASN A 98 10.77 -10.32 4.44
C ASN A 98 11.13 -11.80 4.65
N PHE A 99 12.33 -12.05 5.17
CA PHE A 99 12.84 -13.40 5.40
C PHE A 99 11.91 -14.25 6.27
N LEU A 100 11.26 -13.65 7.28
CA LEU A 100 10.42 -14.39 8.22
C LEU A 100 9.21 -15.01 7.51
N LEU A 101 8.60 -14.33 6.53
CA LEU A 101 7.52 -14.90 5.72
C LEU A 101 7.99 -16.14 4.96
N TYR A 102 9.18 -16.08 4.35
CA TYR A 102 9.78 -17.22 3.66
C TYR A 102 10.12 -18.37 4.62
N ALA A 103 10.61 -18.07 5.82
CA ALA A 103 10.96 -19.09 6.81
C ALA A 103 9.74 -19.89 7.30
N TRP A 104 8.55 -19.28 7.32
CA TRP A 104 7.31 -19.95 7.73
C TRP A 104 6.67 -20.81 6.64
N VAL A 105 7.01 -20.61 5.37
CA VAL A 105 6.37 -21.32 4.24
C VAL A 105 7.32 -22.39 3.70
N PRO A 106 6.95 -23.70 3.75
CA PRO A 106 7.78 -24.76 3.19
C PRO A 106 8.02 -24.55 1.68
N PRO A 107 9.24 -24.80 1.17
CA PRO A 107 9.56 -24.61 -0.26
C PRO A 107 8.63 -25.36 -1.22
N LEU A 108 8.12 -26.54 -0.82
CA LEU A 108 7.20 -27.35 -1.62
C LEU A 108 5.81 -26.71 -1.82
N LYS A 109 5.42 -25.76 -0.95
CA LYS A 109 4.15 -25.04 -1.03
C LYS A 109 4.32 -23.61 -1.54
N LEU A 110 5.55 -23.17 -1.74
CA LEU A 110 5.88 -21.78 -2.02
C LEU A 110 5.89 -21.52 -3.52
N LEU A 111 5.08 -20.56 -3.95
CA LEU A 111 5.19 -19.93 -5.26
C LEU A 111 5.62 -18.48 -5.05
N THR A 112 6.63 -18.02 -5.80
CA THR A 112 7.14 -16.65 -5.73
C THR A 112 7.01 -15.97 -7.08
N GLY A 113 6.88 -14.65 -7.06
CA GLY A 113 6.91 -13.83 -8.27
C GLY A 113 6.47 -12.39 -8.02
N PRO A 114 6.37 -11.59 -9.10
CA PRO A 114 5.92 -10.21 -9.01
C PRO A 114 4.44 -10.15 -8.62
N SER A 115 4.12 -9.27 -7.68
CA SER A 115 2.72 -9.06 -7.30
C SER A 115 1.88 -8.58 -8.49
N PRO A 116 0.72 -9.20 -8.78
CA PRO A 116 -0.18 -8.76 -9.86
C PRO A 116 -0.69 -7.34 -9.63
N VAL A 117 -0.70 -6.85 -8.38
CA VAL A 117 -1.11 -5.47 -8.07
C VAL A 117 -0.15 -4.46 -8.70
N LYS A 118 1.12 -4.82 -8.88
CA LYS A 118 2.14 -3.98 -9.51
C LYS A 118 1.71 -3.60 -10.93
N ASP A 119 1.24 -4.59 -11.70
CA ASP A 119 0.79 -4.39 -13.08
C ASP A 119 -0.57 -3.69 -13.11
N LEU A 120 -1.51 -4.10 -12.25
CA LEU A 120 -2.85 -3.51 -12.19
C LEU A 120 -2.80 -2.00 -11.93
N LYS A 121 -1.96 -1.55 -10.98
CA LYS A 121 -1.81 -0.12 -10.68
C LYS A 121 -0.89 0.62 -11.67
N ALA A 122 -0.17 -0.11 -12.54
CA ALA A 122 0.69 0.50 -13.56
C ALA A 122 -0.17 1.19 -14.63
N TYR A 123 -1.28 0.58 -15.02
CA TYR A 123 -2.25 1.10 -15.99
C TYR A 123 -3.34 1.91 -15.29
N LYS A 124 -3.26 3.24 -15.38
CA LYS A 124 -4.18 4.14 -14.68
C LYS A 124 -5.52 4.15 -15.39
N ASN A 125 -6.61 4.05 -14.64
CA ASN A 125 -7.94 4.28 -15.20
C ASN A 125 -8.16 5.78 -15.49
N SER A 126 -9.26 6.10 -16.18
CA SER A 126 -9.57 7.47 -16.60
C SER A 126 -9.71 8.45 -15.41
N ALA A 127 -10.26 8.00 -14.28
CA ALA A 127 -10.42 8.81 -13.08
C ALA A 127 -9.05 9.08 -12.41
N GLU A 128 -8.19 8.06 -12.30
CA GLU A 128 -6.82 8.20 -11.79
C GLU A 128 -5.99 9.15 -12.67
N ALA A 129 -6.07 9.00 -14.00
CA ALA A 129 -5.39 9.86 -14.95
C ALA A 129 -5.85 11.32 -14.85
N LYS A 130 -7.17 11.56 -14.73
CA LYS A 130 -7.72 12.90 -14.50
C LYS A 130 -7.25 13.49 -13.17
N GLY A 131 -7.23 12.68 -12.11
CA GLY A 131 -6.70 13.06 -10.80
C GLY A 131 -5.24 13.50 -10.88
N MET A 132 -4.42 12.75 -11.62
CA MET A 132 -3.00 13.06 -11.81
C MET A 132 -2.79 14.37 -12.58
N ARG A 133 -3.55 14.62 -13.66
CA ARG A 133 -3.52 15.90 -14.40
C ARG A 133 -3.89 17.09 -13.49
N ASN A 134 -4.96 16.96 -12.72
CA ASN A 134 -5.39 18.00 -11.78
C ASN A 134 -4.33 18.27 -10.70
N SER A 135 -3.65 17.24 -10.22
CA SER A 135 -2.54 17.38 -9.27
C SER A 135 -1.37 18.14 -9.90
N GLN A 136 -0.97 17.80 -11.12
CA GLN A 136 0.12 18.48 -11.82
C GLN A 136 -0.18 19.96 -12.09
N ILE A 137 -1.42 20.32 -12.43
CA ILE A 137 -1.82 21.72 -12.61
C ILE A 137 -1.64 22.52 -11.31
N LYS A 138 -2.05 21.94 -10.17
CA LYS A 138 -1.89 22.57 -8.86
C LYS A 138 -0.42 22.73 -8.47
N ASP A 139 0.39 21.71 -8.74
CA ASP A 139 1.84 21.74 -8.47
C ASP A 139 2.55 22.81 -9.34
N ALA A 140 2.23 22.86 -10.63
CA ALA A 140 2.75 23.87 -11.55
C ALA A 140 2.41 25.31 -11.09
N LEU A 141 1.21 25.54 -10.57
CA LEU A 141 0.82 26.84 -10.02
C LEU A 141 1.70 27.25 -8.82
N VAL A 142 2.05 26.29 -7.95
CA VAL A 142 2.95 26.54 -6.81
C VAL A 142 4.35 26.90 -7.31
N TRP A 143 4.86 26.19 -8.32
CA TRP A 143 6.14 26.50 -8.95
C TRP A 143 6.18 27.88 -9.59
N VAL A 144 5.16 28.25 -10.38
CA VAL A 144 5.09 29.58 -11.00
C VAL A 144 5.09 30.69 -9.93
N ARG A 145 4.33 30.51 -8.84
CA ARG A 145 4.31 31.46 -7.71
C ARG A 145 5.66 31.54 -6.99
N LEU A 146 6.34 30.41 -6.83
CA LEU A 146 7.66 30.36 -6.21
C LEU A 146 8.69 31.11 -7.06
N VAL A 147 8.76 30.83 -8.37
CA VAL A 147 9.69 31.49 -9.30
C VAL A 147 9.44 32.99 -9.36
N HIS A 148 8.17 33.42 -9.47
CA HIS A 148 7.80 34.84 -9.42
C HIS A 148 8.25 35.55 -8.14
N ARG A 149 8.17 34.87 -6.99
CA ARG A 149 8.66 35.43 -5.71
C ARG A 149 10.17 35.55 -5.69
N ILE A 150 10.88 34.55 -6.20
CA ILE A 150 12.35 34.57 -6.29
C ILE A 150 12.79 35.73 -7.19
N GLU A 151 12.18 35.89 -8.37
CA GLU A 151 12.53 36.95 -9.33
C GLU A 151 12.34 38.36 -8.73
N LYS A 152 11.22 38.58 -8.05
CA LYS A 152 10.97 39.85 -7.34
C LYS A 152 11.95 40.08 -6.19
N GLY A 153 12.29 39.04 -5.43
CA GLY A 153 13.22 39.12 -4.31
C GLY A 153 14.65 39.42 -4.75
N VAL A 154 15.11 38.82 -5.86
CA VAL A 154 16.42 39.09 -6.46
C VAL A 154 16.51 40.54 -6.96
N SER A 155 15.42 41.06 -7.50
CA SER A 155 15.34 42.47 -7.93
C SER A 155 15.32 43.47 -6.76
N SER A 156 15.07 42.99 -5.54
CA SER A 156 14.85 43.80 -4.34
C SER A 156 15.86 43.45 -3.21
N SER A 157 17.09 43.06 -3.55
CA SER A 157 18.19 42.73 -2.62
C SER A 157 17.73 42.08 -1.30
N PHE A 158 17.16 40.87 -1.35
CA PHE A 158 16.68 40.17 -0.15
C PHE A 158 17.66 39.10 0.38
N ASP A 159 17.99 39.21 1.66
CA ASP A 159 18.50 38.13 2.51
C ASP A 159 17.46 37.00 2.60
N VAL A 160 17.89 35.77 2.31
CA VAL A 160 17.01 34.60 2.21
C VAL A 160 16.71 34.06 3.61
N GLU A 161 15.66 34.56 4.26
CA GLU A 161 15.06 33.83 5.38
C GLU A 161 14.38 32.56 4.84
N VAL A 162 14.97 31.41 5.18
CA VAL A 162 14.46 30.08 4.86
C VAL A 162 13.06 29.94 5.47
N LEU A 163 12.04 29.91 4.61
CA LEU A 163 10.67 29.61 5.01
C LEU A 163 10.62 28.25 5.71
N GLN A 164 10.58 28.27 7.05
CA GLN A 164 10.16 27.11 7.81
C GLN A 164 8.70 26.83 7.45
N LEU A 165 8.49 25.82 6.59
CA LEU A 165 7.20 25.22 6.35
C LEU A 165 6.67 24.67 7.69
N LYS A 166 5.85 25.45 8.39
CA LYS A 166 5.07 24.96 9.54
C LYS A 166 4.16 23.85 9.02
N ARG A 167 4.42 22.64 9.51
CA ARG A 167 3.64 21.42 9.28
C ARG A 167 2.25 21.53 9.89
#